data_AF-A0A8H7GWI8-F1
#
_entry.id   AF-A0A8H7GWI8-F1
#
_cell.length_a   1.000
_cell.length_b   1.000
_cell.length_c   1.000
_cell.angle_alpha   90.00
_cell.angle_beta   90.00
_cell.angle_gamma   90.00
#
_symmetry.space_group_name_H-M   'P 1'
#
loop_
_entity.id
_entity.type
_entity.pdbx_description
1 polymer ?
#
loop_
_entity_poly.entity_id
_entity_poly.type
_entity_poly.pdbx_seq_one_letter_code
_entity_poly.pdbx_strand_id
1 'polypeptide(L)'
;MGIPKFFRFISERWPLISQLIAGDNIPEFDNLYLDMNSILHTCTHLDDDTLHRMTEDQMYLAIFNYIDHLFDIIKPKEVFYMAIDGVAPRAKMNQQRARRFRTAYEAEQNLRKAVSQGAEIPKEDPFDSNAITPGTEFMAKLTQNLKYFIHKKMSEDPRWANIKIVLSGHEVPGEGEHKIMQFIRAMKSQPDYNANMRHCIYGLDADLIVLGLVTHDPHFSLLREEVTFGPRSKKKSGDVHDQKFFLLHLSLLREYMGLEFQDLDGQLPFAYDFERILDDFILIMYVIGNDFLPHLPDLHINKGAFPLLIGAFKQSIRHMDGYLNEGGKINFQRLSVWLDYLSEFELENFEKDSVDVDWFNKRLEDISITGEKKRERTGKSLILKEEKELVLVLKKWLLTIATKPIAELTQLANEDNLPVFSVPAELAKKNLDFLKKLAMETGFLLVHSRSNDTYEAIVDVDGISPYETDEEYQSRVLEICETVKKYESSNTVATDELMKEAKDLYNKKFIESKDKYYKENCTSRFTTTTR
;
A
#
# COMPACT_ATOMS: atom_id res chain seq x y z
N MET A 1 15.20 4.20 -6.12
CA MET A 1 14.13 4.40 -7.11
C MET A 1 12.98 3.50 -6.73
N GLY A 2 11.87 3.57 -7.45
CA GLY A 2 10.72 2.70 -7.21
C GLY A 2 9.95 3.02 -5.94
N ILE A 3 9.50 1.98 -5.25
CA ILE A 3 8.65 2.10 -4.04
C ILE A 3 9.49 2.44 -2.80
N PRO A 4 9.38 3.65 -2.22
CA PRO A 4 10.28 4.09 -1.16
C PRO A 4 10.21 3.21 0.10
N LYS A 5 11.37 2.70 0.55
CA LYS A 5 11.51 1.84 1.73
C LYS A 5 10.65 0.56 1.74
N PHE A 6 10.10 0.15 0.60
CA PHE A 6 9.29 -1.06 0.49
C PHE A 6 10.05 -2.31 0.95
N PHE A 7 11.29 -2.49 0.48
CA PHE A 7 12.15 -3.59 0.90
C PHE A 7 12.32 -3.69 2.43
N ARG A 8 12.51 -2.54 3.09
CA ARG A 8 12.63 -2.49 4.55
C ARG A 8 11.33 -2.92 5.23
N PHE A 9 10.20 -2.39 4.78
CA PHE A 9 8.89 -2.73 5.33
C PHE A 9 8.60 -4.24 5.23
N ILE A 10 8.78 -4.84 4.05
CA ILE A 10 8.51 -6.27 3.87
C ILE A 10 9.48 -7.15 4.66
N SER A 11 10.73 -6.72 4.83
CA SER A 11 11.73 -7.44 5.61
C SER A 11 11.44 -7.38 7.11
N GLU A 12 10.88 -6.27 7.60
CA GLU A 12 10.43 -6.14 9.00
C GLU A 12 9.13 -6.92 9.25
N ARG A 13 8.19 -6.94 8.29
CA ARG A 13 6.90 -7.65 8.41
C ARG A 13 7.04 -9.16 8.24
N TRP A 14 7.84 -9.59 7.28
CA TRP A 14 8.04 -11.00 6.92
C TRP A 14 9.53 -11.34 7.00
N PRO A 15 10.05 -11.60 8.21
CA PRO A 15 11.50 -11.60 8.48
C PRO A 15 12.27 -12.78 7.86
N LEU A 16 11.57 -13.86 7.48
CA LEU A 16 12.22 -15.07 6.95
C LEU A 16 12.38 -15.06 5.42
N ILE A 17 11.98 -13.98 4.74
CA ILE A 17 12.08 -13.91 3.27
C ILE A 17 13.52 -13.74 2.77
N SER A 18 14.47 -13.33 3.62
CA SER A 18 15.86 -13.06 3.21
C SER A 18 16.84 -14.01 3.88
N GLN A 19 17.68 -14.64 3.08
CA GLN A 19 18.75 -15.54 3.51
C GLN A 19 20.11 -14.90 3.25
N LEU A 20 20.97 -14.80 4.27
CA LEU A 20 22.37 -14.42 4.08
C LEU A 20 23.11 -15.54 3.35
N ILE A 21 23.85 -15.19 2.31
CA ILE A 21 24.72 -16.14 1.61
C ILE A 21 25.99 -16.33 2.44
N ALA A 22 26.15 -17.53 3.00
CA ALA A 22 27.34 -17.95 3.72
C ALA A 22 27.81 -19.30 3.16
N GLY A 23 28.91 -19.29 2.41
CA GLY A 23 29.43 -20.48 1.73
C GLY A 23 28.53 -20.99 0.60
N ASP A 24 28.58 -22.30 0.33
CA ASP A 24 27.90 -22.94 -0.80
C ASP A 24 26.43 -23.34 -0.55
N ASN A 25 25.84 -22.95 0.59
CA ASN A 25 24.48 -23.34 0.98
C ASN A 25 23.41 -22.43 0.36
N ILE A 26 23.38 -22.34 -0.97
CA ILE A 26 22.28 -21.68 -1.70
C ILE A 26 21.57 -22.69 -2.61
N PRO A 27 20.27 -22.48 -2.92
CA PRO A 27 19.59 -23.26 -3.94
C PRO A 27 20.31 -23.14 -5.29
N GLU A 28 20.23 -24.16 -6.11
CA GLU A 28 20.69 -24.04 -7.50
C GLU A 28 19.67 -23.24 -8.31
N PHE A 29 20.16 -22.49 -9.30
CA PHE A 29 19.32 -21.70 -10.19
C PHE A 29 19.53 -22.12 -11.65
N ASP A 30 18.45 -22.09 -12.42
CA ASP A 30 18.52 -22.39 -13.85
C ASP A 30 18.90 -21.11 -14.61
N ASN A 31 18.33 -19.97 -14.19
CA ASN A 31 18.54 -18.68 -14.83
C ASN A 31 19.01 -17.59 -13.87
N LEU A 32 20.08 -16.87 -14.24
CA LEU A 32 20.55 -15.66 -13.57
C LEU A 32 20.38 -14.45 -14.50
N TYR A 33 19.78 -13.38 -13.99
CA TYR A 33 19.60 -12.11 -14.69
C TYR A 33 20.30 -10.99 -13.92
N LEU A 34 21.13 -10.20 -14.60
CA LEU A 34 21.77 -9.03 -14.02
C LEU A 34 21.15 -7.76 -14.58
N ASP A 35 20.57 -6.94 -13.70
CA ASP A 35 20.41 -5.52 -14.00
C ASP A 35 21.75 -4.82 -13.77
N MET A 36 22.44 -4.51 -14.87
CA MET A 36 23.81 -4.01 -14.83
C MET A 36 23.90 -2.58 -14.32
N ASN A 37 22.81 -1.81 -14.33
CA ASN A 37 22.91 -0.38 -14.07
C ASN A 37 23.37 -0.06 -12.63
N SER A 38 22.98 -0.87 -11.64
CA SER A 38 23.50 -0.73 -10.28
C SER A 38 25.00 -1.05 -10.22
N ILE A 39 25.43 -2.11 -10.91
CA ILE A 39 26.85 -2.53 -10.99
C ILE A 39 27.70 -1.41 -11.59
N LEU A 40 27.25 -0.81 -12.70
CA LEU A 40 27.96 0.29 -13.34
C LEU A 40 28.15 1.47 -12.39
N HIS A 41 27.12 1.83 -11.63
CA HIS A 41 27.25 2.91 -10.65
C HIS A 41 28.17 2.52 -9.48
N THR A 42 28.06 1.31 -8.92
CA THR A 42 28.94 0.85 -7.82
C THR A 42 30.41 0.78 -8.24
N CYS A 43 30.71 0.25 -9.43
CA CYS A 43 32.09 0.08 -9.90
C CYS A 43 32.74 1.37 -10.41
N THR A 44 31.95 2.42 -10.69
CA THR A 44 32.47 3.74 -11.11
C THR A 44 32.53 4.74 -9.96
N HIS A 45 31.86 4.46 -8.84
CA HIS A 45 31.87 5.28 -7.63
C HIS A 45 32.46 4.51 -6.46
N LEU A 46 33.73 4.78 -6.12
CA LEU A 46 34.26 4.42 -4.81
C LEU A 46 33.81 5.48 -3.79
N ASP A 47 33.23 5.04 -2.67
CA ASP A 47 32.62 5.85 -1.61
C ASP A 47 33.35 7.18 -1.31
N ASP A 48 32.62 8.29 -1.44
CA ASP A 48 32.83 9.64 -0.88
C ASP A 48 34.21 10.32 -1.01
N ASP A 49 35.22 9.70 -1.61
CA ASP A 49 36.54 10.30 -1.77
C ASP A 49 36.63 11.00 -3.13
N THR A 50 36.27 12.28 -3.15
CA THR A 50 36.36 13.20 -4.31
C THR A 50 37.76 13.29 -4.94
N LEU A 51 38.75 12.65 -4.30
CA LEU A 51 40.17 12.66 -4.62
C LEU A 51 40.64 11.41 -5.39
N HIS A 52 39.88 10.30 -5.39
CA HIS A 52 40.25 9.13 -6.18
C HIS A 52 39.83 9.31 -7.65
N ARG A 53 40.73 8.97 -8.56
CA ARG A 53 40.49 8.94 -10.01
C ARG A 53 40.76 7.53 -10.50
N MET A 54 39.80 6.96 -11.22
CA MET A 54 39.95 5.66 -11.86
C MET A 54 39.94 5.85 -13.37
N THR A 55 40.79 5.13 -14.08
CA THR A 55 40.75 5.10 -15.54
C THR A 55 39.59 4.24 -16.04
N GLU A 56 39.14 4.45 -17.29
CA GLU A 56 38.08 3.62 -17.90
C GLU A 56 38.44 2.12 -17.82
N ASP A 57 39.71 1.76 -18.06
CA ASP A 57 40.18 0.38 -17.98
C ASP A 57 40.05 -0.23 -16.58
N GLN A 58 40.38 0.54 -15.54
CA GLN A 58 40.20 0.10 -14.15
C GLN A 58 38.73 -0.10 -13.81
N MET A 59 37.85 0.78 -14.32
CA MET A 59 36.40 0.63 -14.16
C MET A 59 35.89 -0.63 -14.86
N TYR A 60 36.33 -0.91 -16.09
CA TYR A 60 35.95 -2.12 -16.81
C TYR A 60 36.41 -3.38 -16.09
N LEU A 61 37.64 -3.42 -15.57
CA LEU A 61 38.13 -4.54 -14.76
C LEU A 61 37.29 -4.74 -13.49
N ALA A 62 36.92 -3.65 -12.79
CA ALA A 62 36.05 -3.73 -11.63
C ALA A 62 34.67 -4.30 -11.98
N ILE A 63 34.08 -3.86 -13.10
CA ILE A 63 32.79 -4.38 -13.61
C ILE A 63 32.91 -5.88 -13.93
N PHE A 64 33.98 -6.30 -14.62
CA PHE A 64 34.20 -7.71 -14.97
C PHE A 64 34.33 -8.60 -13.74
N ASN A 65 35.12 -8.17 -12.76
CA ASN A 65 35.30 -8.90 -11.51
C ASN A 65 33.97 -9.00 -10.75
N TYR A 66 33.15 -7.96 -10.77
CA TYR A 66 31.84 -7.97 -10.13
C TYR A 66 30.88 -8.96 -10.82
N ILE A 67 30.79 -8.92 -12.15
CA ILE A 67 29.97 -9.86 -12.93
C ILE A 67 30.39 -11.31 -12.66
N ASP A 68 31.71 -11.57 -12.71
CA ASP A 68 32.28 -12.89 -12.46
C ASP A 68 31.99 -13.37 -11.04
N HIS A 69 32.09 -12.47 -10.06
CA HIS A 69 31.76 -12.79 -8.67
C HIS A 69 30.29 -13.18 -8.50
N LEU A 70 29.35 -12.42 -9.08
CA LEU A 70 27.92 -12.75 -9.03
C LEU A 70 27.62 -14.08 -9.73
N PHE A 71 28.26 -14.32 -10.88
CA PHE A 71 28.15 -15.58 -11.60
C PHE A 71 28.62 -16.76 -10.73
N ASP A 72 29.74 -16.60 -10.06
CA ASP A 72 30.34 -17.61 -9.19
C ASP A 72 29.54 -17.87 -7.92
N ILE A 73 28.82 -16.87 -7.41
CA ILE A 73 27.87 -17.05 -6.30
C ILE A 73 26.73 -17.95 -6.75
N ILE A 74 26.04 -17.60 -7.85
CA ILE A 74 24.75 -18.22 -8.23
C ILE A 74 24.90 -19.49 -9.06
N LYS A 75 25.94 -19.59 -9.89
CA LYS A 75 26.26 -20.75 -10.74
C LYS A 75 25.05 -21.21 -11.60
N PRO A 76 24.52 -20.34 -12.49
CA PRO A 76 23.33 -20.65 -13.28
C PRO A 76 23.56 -21.84 -14.23
N LYS A 77 22.53 -22.67 -14.44
CA LYS A 77 22.63 -23.91 -15.22
C LYS A 77 22.22 -23.80 -16.69
N GLU A 78 21.32 -22.88 -17.02
CA GLU A 78 20.74 -22.78 -18.37
C GLU A 78 21.01 -21.41 -19.00
N VAL A 79 20.58 -20.32 -18.34
CA VAL A 79 20.69 -18.96 -18.90
C VAL A 79 21.43 -18.02 -17.97
N PHE A 80 22.34 -17.25 -18.56
CA PHE A 80 22.93 -16.06 -17.94
C PHE A 80 22.62 -14.83 -18.78
N TYR A 81 21.75 -13.95 -18.27
CA TYR A 81 21.24 -12.79 -18.97
C TYR A 81 21.75 -11.49 -18.34
N MET A 82 22.41 -10.64 -19.13
CA MET A 82 22.92 -9.34 -18.69
C MET A 82 22.18 -8.23 -19.42
N ALA A 83 21.56 -7.32 -18.67
CA ALA A 83 20.77 -6.22 -19.21
C ALA A 83 21.40 -4.88 -18.83
N ILE A 84 21.68 -4.04 -19.83
CA ILE A 84 22.10 -2.66 -19.65
C ILE A 84 20.96 -1.75 -20.10
N ASP A 85 20.72 -0.63 -19.42
CA ASP A 85 19.71 0.34 -19.86
C ASP A 85 20.01 0.87 -21.27
N GLY A 86 19.01 0.76 -22.13
CA GLY A 86 18.93 1.48 -23.40
C GLY A 86 18.09 2.73 -23.27
N VAL A 87 17.58 3.22 -24.41
CA VAL A 87 16.71 4.40 -24.43
C VAL A 87 15.40 4.09 -23.69
N ALA A 88 15.19 4.78 -22.57
CA ALA A 88 14.01 4.64 -21.72
C ALA A 88 12.76 5.31 -22.34
N PRO A 89 11.54 4.88 -21.96
CA PRO A 89 10.30 5.51 -22.42
C PRO A 89 10.17 6.95 -21.92
N ARG A 90 9.40 7.77 -22.64
CA ARG A 90 9.18 9.19 -22.32
C ARG A 90 8.72 9.43 -20.88
N ALA A 91 7.92 8.52 -20.32
CA ALA A 91 7.44 8.60 -18.95
C ALA A 91 8.59 8.69 -17.92
N LYS A 92 9.71 7.98 -18.15
CA LYS A 92 10.87 7.99 -17.26
C LYS A 92 11.88 9.09 -17.58
N MET A 93 11.88 9.63 -18.80
CA MET A 93 12.87 10.62 -19.24
C MET A 93 12.94 11.86 -18.34
N ASN A 94 11.79 12.35 -17.83
CA ASN A 94 11.78 13.50 -16.92
C ASN A 94 12.46 13.19 -15.58
N GLN A 95 12.19 12.01 -15.02
CA GLN A 95 12.81 11.53 -13.78
C GLN A 95 14.32 11.32 -13.97
N GLN A 96 14.74 10.70 -15.08
CA GLN A 96 16.16 10.55 -15.43
C GLN A 96 16.84 11.92 -15.59
N ARG A 97 16.23 12.86 -16.33
CA ARG A 97 16.76 14.22 -16.52
C ARG A 97 16.95 14.95 -15.19
N ALA A 98 15.95 14.91 -14.31
CA ALA A 98 16.03 15.54 -13.00
C ALA A 98 17.16 14.96 -12.14
N ARG A 99 17.32 13.62 -12.15
CA ARG A 99 18.44 12.94 -11.47
C ARG A 99 19.80 13.38 -12.03
N ARG A 100 19.98 13.35 -13.36
CA ARG A 100 21.25 13.74 -13.99
C ARG A 100 21.60 15.21 -13.73
N PHE A 101 20.62 16.09 -13.81
CA PHE A 101 20.80 17.51 -13.45
C PHE A 101 21.23 17.68 -12.00
N ARG A 102 20.58 16.96 -11.07
CA ARG A 102 20.93 17.01 -9.65
C ARG A 102 22.34 16.50 -9.38
N THR A 103 22.75 15.39 -10.00
CA THR A 103 24.10 14.84 -9.85
C THR A 103 25.16 15.82 -10.35
N ALA A 104 24.95 16.43 -11.52
CA ALA A 104 25.87 17.45 -12.05
C ALA A 104 25.96 18.68 -11.13
N TYR A 105 24.82 19.16 -10.63
CA TYR A 105 24.76 20.30 -9.73
C TYR A 105 25.43 20.02 -8.37
N GLU A 106 25.19 18.86 -7.77
CA GLU A 106 25.82 18.43 -6.52
C GLU A 106 27.33 18.25 -6.68
N ALA A 107 27.78 17.67 -7.79
CA ALA A 107 29.21 17.56 -8.11
C ALA A 107 29.89 18.93 -8.21
N GLU A 108 29.26 19.89 -8.89
CA GLU A 108 29.78 21.26 -8.99
C GLU A 108 29.82 21.96 -7.63
N GLN A 109 28.76 21.82 -6.81
CA GLN A 109 28.74 22.38 -5.46
C GLN A 109 29.83 21.78 -4.56
N ASN A 110 30.03 20.47 -4.62
CA ASN A 110 31.03 19.77 -3.81
C ASN A 110 32.44 20.19 -4.22
N LEU A 111 32.70 20.36 -5.52
CA LEU A 111 33.96 20.88 -6.02
C LEU A 111 34.22 22.31 -5.51
N ARG A 112 33.23 23.21 -5.59
CA ARG A 112 33.35 24.58 -5.06
C ARG A 112 33.63 24.60 -3.56
N LYS A 113 32.99 23.72 -2.78
CA LYS A 113 33.24 23.57 -1.34
C LYS A 113 34.66 23.06 -1.08
N ALA A 114 35.13 22.05 -1.80
CA ALA A 114 36.49 21.52 -1.66
C ALA A 114 37.55 22.59 -1.94
N VAL A 115 37.37 23.39 -3.02
CA VAL A 115 38.24 24.53 -3.34
C VAL A 115 38.24 25.55 -2.21
N SER A 116 37.06 25.91 -1.69
CA SER A 116 36.95 26.89 -0.59
C SER A 116 37.59 26.42 0.72
N GLN A 117 37.68 25.10 0.92
CA GLN A 117 38.31 24.46 2.08
C GLN A 117 39.81 24.22 1.88
N GLY A 118 40.39 24.64 0.73
CA GLY A 118 41.81 24.49 0.43
C GLY A 118 42.24 23.05 0.10
N ALA A 119 41.31 22.17 -0.29
CA ALA A 119 41.65 20.81 -0.69
C ALA A 119 42.44 20.81 -2.02
N GLU A 120 43.50 20.01 -2.10
CA GLU A 120 44.21 19.78 -3.36
C GLU A 120 43.33 18.97 -4.31
N ILE A 121 43.04 19.54 -5.48
CA ILE A 121 42.21 18.89 -6.50
C ILE A 121 43.14 18.09 -7.41
N PRO A 122 42.86 16.79 -7.66
CA PRO A 122 43.57 16.02 -8.65
C PRO A 122 43.57 16.73 -10.01
N LYS A 123 44.68 16.64 -10.75
CA LYS A 123 44.81 17.27 -12.08
C LYS A 123 43.88 16.66 -13.13
N GLU A 124 43.46 15.42 -12.92
CA GLU A 124 42.55 14.71 -13.81
C GLU A 124 41.10 15.03 -13.47
N ASP A 125 40.28 15.19 -14.51
CA ASP A 125 38.86 15.42 -14.35
C ASP A 125 38.19 14.18 -13.73
N PRO A 126 37.24 14.37 -12.79
CA PRO A 126 36.46 13.26 -12.26
C PRO A 126 35.62 12.62 -13.36
N PHE A 127 35.37 11.32 -13.23
CA PHE A 127 34.44 10.64 -14.12
C PHE A 127 33.02 11.20 -13.96
N ASP A 128 32.44 11.66 -15.07
CA ASP A 128 31.05 12.10 -15.08
C ASP A 128 30.12 10.88 -15.18
N SER A 129 29.45 10.55 -14.07
CA SER A 129 28.45 9.48 -14.01
C SER A 129 27.29 9.63 -15.00
N ASN A 130 27.05 10.83 -15.55
CA ASN A 130 26.07 11.02 -16.62
C ASN A 130 26.50 10.31 -17.92
N ALA A 131 27.78 9.95 -18.07
CA ALA A 131 28.28 9.10 -19.14
C ALA A 131 27.65 7.70 -19.13
N ILE A 132 27.09 7.25 -18.00
CA ILE A 132 26.27 6.03 -17.87
C ILE A 132 24.85 6.33 -18.39
N THR A 133 24.78 6.58 -19.70
CA THR A 133 23.56 6.88 -20.45
C THR A 133 23.73 6.27 -21.86
N PRO A 134 22.70 5.63 -22.45
CA PRO A 134 22.79 5.08 -23.79
C PRO A 134 23.22 6.14 -24.82
N GLY A 135 24.10 5.73 -25.75
CA GLY A 135 24.57 6.58 -26.85
C GLY A 135 25.83 7.40 -26.56
N THR A 136 26.41 7.28 -25.36
CA THR A 136 27.70 7.89 -25.03
C THR A 136 28.87 7.03 -25.51
N GLU A 137 30.04 7.66 -25.68
CA GLU A 137 31.28 6.96 -26.05
C GLU A 137 31.67 5.90 -25.01
N PHE A 138 31.53 6.23 -23.72
CA PHE A 138 31.79 5.31 -22.61
C PHE A 138 30.97 4.02 -22.73
N MET A 139 29.66 4.13 -23.02
CA MET A 139 28.79 2.97 -23.12
C MET A 139 29.07 2.12 -24.38
N ALA A 140 29.49 2.77 -25.48
CA ALA A 140 29.91 2.06 -26.69
C ALA A 140 31.18 1.22 -26.43
N LYS A 141 32.19 1.80 -25.77
CA LYS A 141 33.40 1.08 -25.33
C LYS A 141 33.08 -0.02 -24.34
N LEU A 142 32.24 0.27 -23.34
CA LEU A 142 31.79 -0.71 -22.34
C LEU A 142 31.20 -1.96 -23.01
N THR A 143 30.33 -1.78 -24.01
CA THR A 143 29.69 -2.93 -24.67
C THR A 143 30.68 -3.76 -25.49
N GLN A 144 31.66 -3.12 -26.14
CA GLN A 144 32.74 -3.85 -26.82
C GLN A 144 33.60 -4.65 -25.82
N ASN A 145 33.96 -4.01 -24.71
CA ASN A 145 34.76 -4.61 -23.65
C ASN A 145 34.03 -5.77 -22.96
N LEU A 146 32.72 -5.65 -22.70
CA LEU A 146 31.89 -6.75 -22.18
C LEU A 146 31.80 -7.93 -23.17
N LYS A 147 31.64 -7.67 -24.47
CA LYS A 147 31.66 -8.74 -25.49
C LYS A 147 32.98 -9.49 -25.47
N TYR A 148 34.11 -8.77 -25.40
CA TYR A 148 35.43 -9.38 -25.27
C TYR A 148 35.55 -10.22 -23.99
N PHE A 149 35.14 -9.67 -22.84
CA PHE A 149 35.15 -10.37 -21.56
C PHE A 149 34.34 -11.67 -21.60
N ILE A 150 33.11 -11.63 -22.14
CA ILE A 150 32.25 -12.81 -22.28
C ILE A 150 32.91 -13.85 -23.18
N HIS A 151 33.43 -13.47 -24.34
CA HIS A 151 34.10 -14.41 -25.25
C HIS A 151 35.33 -15.06 -24.60
N LYS A 152 36.12 -14.28 -23.86
CA LYS A 152 37.24 -14.78 -23.09
C LYS A 152 36.79 -15.78 -22.04
N LYS A 153 35.76 -15.46 -21.24
CA LYS A 153 35.20 -16.34 -20.22
C LYS A 153 34.64 -17.65 -20.80
N MET A 154 33.91 -17.59 -21.91
CA MET A 154 33.42 -18.80 -22.59
C MET A 154 34.55 -19.71 -23.10
N SER A 155 35.71 -19.13 -23.43
CA SER A 155 36.85 -19.89 -23.97
C SER A 155 37.74 -20.47 -22.87
N GLU A 156 37.90 -19.74 -21.77
CA GLU A 156 38.86 -20.06 -20.70
C GLU A 156 38.22 -20.69 -19.46
N ASP A 157 36.93 -20.42 -19.18
CA ASP A 157 36.20 -20.91 -18.01
C ASP A 157 35.15 -21.98 -18.40
N PRO A 158 35.35 -23.25 -18.03
CA PRO A 158 34.40 -24.32 -18.32
C PRO A 158 32.99 -24.09 -17.78
N ARG A 159 32.83 -23.27 -16.72
CA ARG A 159 31.53 -22.95 -16.12
C ARG A 159 30.67 -22.07 -17.03
N TRP A 160 31.31 -21.28 -17.89
CA TRP A 160 30.63 -20.40 -18.85
C TRP A 160 30.37 -21.09 -20.21
N ALA A 161 31.03 -22.21 -20.48
CA ALA A 161 31.04 -22.86 -21.79
C ALA A 161 29.71 -23.53 -22.16
N ASN A 162 28.97 -24.08 -21.19
CA ASN A 162 27.78 -24.91 -21.43
C ASN A 162 26.45 -24.23 -21.09
N ILE A 163 26.43 -22.90 -21.04
CA ILE A 163 25.23 -22.11 -20.71
C ILE A 163 24.92 -21.08 -21.81
N LYS A 164 23.64 -20.71 -21.92
CA LYS A 164 23.21 -19.68 -22.85
C LYS A 164 23.46 -18.30 -22.24
N ILE A 165 24.46 -17.60 -22.76
CA ILE A 165 24.79 -16.24 -22.34
C ILE A 165 24.11 -15.24 -23.27
N VAL A 166 23.35 -14.31 -22.71
CA VAL A 166 22.65 -13.25 -23.45
C VAL A 166 23.08 -11.89 -22.92
N LEU A 167 23.70 -11.07 -23.77
CA LEU A 167 24.00 -9.67 -23.47
C LEU A 167 23.02 -8.77 -24.22
N SER A 168 22.19 -8.06 -23.46
CA SER A 168 21.30 -7.02 -23.97
C SER A 168 21.85 -5.65 -23.60
N GLY A 169 22.74 -5.13 -24.45
CA GLY A 169 23.42 -3.84 -24.26
C GLY A 169 22.53 -2.60 -24.38
N HIS A 170 23.16 -1.43 -24.28
CA HIS A 170 22.50 -0.12 -24.36
C HIS A 170 21.95 0.19 -25.77
N GLU A 171 22.37 -0.57 -26.78
CA GLU A 171 21.93 -0.42 -28.17
C GLU A 171 20.47 -0.87 -28.36
N VAL A 172 19.98 -1.76 -27.49
CA VAL A 172 18.59 -2.22 -27.48
C VAL A 172 17.75 -1.23 -26.67
N PRO A 173 16.65 -0.67 -27.19
CA PRO A 173 15.77 0.23 -26.42
C PRO A 173 15.16 -0.44 -25.19
N GLY A 174 14.79 0.37 -24.19
CA GLY A 174 14.17 -0.09 -22.95
C GLY A 174 15.14 -0.19 -21.77
N GLU A 175 14.57 -0.38 -20.59
CA GLU A 175 15.29 -0.45 -19.31
C GLU A 175 15.70 -1.88 -18.98
N GLY A 176 16.79 -2.07 -18.24
CA GLY A 176 17.36 -3.37 -17.89
C GLY A 176 16.32 -4.32 -17.30
N GLU A 177 15.66 -3.89 -16.22
CA GLU A 177 14.55 -4.63 -15.58
C GLU A 177 13.43 -5.01 -16.56
N HIS A 178 13.03 -4.11 -17.47
CA HIS A 178 11.94 -4.36 -18.41
C HIS A 178 12.35 -5.32 -19.53
N LYS A 179 13.62 -5.26 -19.98
CA LYS A 179 14.18 -6.22 -20.93
C LYS A 179 14.25 -7.61 -20.32
N ILE A 180 14.67 -7.72 -19.06
CA ILE A 180 14.67 -8.99 -18.31
C ILE A 180 13.25 -9.54 -18.22
N MET A 181 12.28 -8.73 -17.80
CA MET A 181 10.88 -9.16 -17.70
C MET A 181 10.28 -9.54 -19.05
N GLN A 182 10.63 -8.84 -20.13
CA GLN A 182 10.22 -9.20 -21.48
C GLN A 182 10.80 -10.56 -21.89
N PHE A 183 12.07 -10.81 -21.58
CA PHE A 183 12.72 -12.09 -21.85
C PHE A 183 12.08 -13.24 -21.08
N ILE A 184 11.79 -13.06 -19.78
CA ILE A 184 11.07 -14.05 -18.97
C ILE A 184 9.69 -14.34 -19.56
N ARG A 185 8.88 -13.31 -19.86
CA ARG A 185 7.56 -13.51 -20.49
C ARG A 185 7.63 -14.25 -21.83
N ALA A 186 8.63 -13.92 -22.65
CA ALA A 186 8.82 -14.59 -23.94
C ALA A 186 9.18 -16.07 -23.79
N MET A 187 10.01 -16.41 -22.78
CA MET A 187 10.31 -17.81 -22.43
C MET A 187 9.07 -18.53 -21.92
N LYS A 188 8.31 -17.93 -21.00
CA LYS A 188 7.06 -18.50 -20.46
C LYS A 188 6.00 -18.79 -21.52
N SER A 189 6.02 -18.03 -22.60
CA SER A 189 5.06 -18.18 -23.71
C SER A 189 5.40 -19.35 -24.63
N GLN A 190 6.58 -19.98 -24.47
CA GLN A 190 6.95 -21.15 -25.28
C GLN A 190 6.24 -22.42 -24.77
N PRO A 191 5.85 -23.34 -25.65
CA PRO A 191 5.10 -24.54 -25.28
C PRO A 191 5.89 -25.54 -24.43
N ASP A 192 7.22 -25.49 -24.48
CA ASP A 192 8.16 -26.34 -23.77
C ASP A 192 8.71 -25.70 -22.48
N TYR A 193 8.13 -24.57 -22.04
CA TYR A 193 8.55 -23.89 -20.82
C TYR A 193 8.41 -24.78 -19.58
N ASN A 194 9.51 -24.94 -18.83
CA ASN A 194 9.48 -25.61 -17.54
C ASN A 194 8.85 -24.71 -16.47
N ALA A 195 7.65 -25.09 -15.99
CA ALA A 195 6.92 -24.34 -14.97
C ALA A 195 7.65 -24.22 -13.62
N ASN A 196 8.62 -25.10 -13.35
CA ASN A 196 9.41 -25.10 -12.12
C ASN A 196 10.83 -24.54 -12.34
N MET A 197 11.04 -23.78 -13.41
CA MET A 197 12.31 -23.12 -13.65
C MET A 197 12.64 -22.12 -12.52
N ARG A 198 13.90 -22.11 -12.08
CA ARG A 198 14.36 -21.33 -10.94
C ARG A 198 15.08 -20.08 -11.41
N HIS A 199 14.50 -18.94 -11.07
CA HIS A 199 14.96 -17.62 -11.52
C HIS A 199 15.69 -16.89 -10.38
N CYS A 200 16.83 -16.29 -10.68
CA CYS A 200 17.53 -15.36 -9.80
C CYS A 200 17.78 -14.03 -10.52
N ILE A 201 17.25 -12.92 -10.02
CA ILE A 201 17.60 -11.57 -10.53
C ILE A 201 18.50 -10.86 -9.53
N TYR A 202 19.62 -10.35 -9.98
CA TYR A 202 20.43 -9.41 -9.21
C TYR A 202 19.97 -7.97 -9.46
N GLY A 203 19.79 -7.22 -8.38
CA GLY A 203 19.59 -5.77 -8.42
C GLY A 203 19.13 -5.19 -7.09
N LEU A 204 19.38 -3.89 -6.89
CA LEU A 204 19.10 -3.20 -5.62
C LEU A 204 17.72 -2.52 -5.60
N ASP A 205 17.04 -2.40 -6.74
CA ASP A 205 15.78 -1.68 -6.83
C ASP A 205 14.62 -2.49 -6.22
N ALA A 206 13.72 -1.79 -5.53
CA ALA A 206 12.55 -2.41 -4.92
C ALA A 206 11.52 -2.87 -5.97
N ASP A 207 11.56 -2.28 -7.16
CA ASP A 207 10.66 -2.61 -8.26
C ASP A 207 10.90 -4.02 -8.79
N LEU A 208 12.13 -4.55 -8.70
CA LEU A 208 12.43 -5.94 -9.04
C LEU A 208 11.69 -6.96 -8.17
N ILE A 209 11.34 -6.60 -6.93
CA ILE A 209 10.51 -7.45 -6.05
C ILE A 209 9.11 -7.58 -6.65
N VAL A 210 8.51 -6.45 -7.01
CA VAL A 210 7.17 -6.38 -7.57
C VAL A 210 7.14 -7.05 -8.94
N LEU A 211 8.10 -6.73 -9.81
CA LEU A 211 8.23 -7.34 -11.13
C LEU A 211 8.45 -8.85 -11.06
N GLY A 212 9.24 -9.33 -10.09
CA GLY A 212 9.40 -10.76 -9.83
C GLY A 212 8.09 -11.42 -9.40
N LEU A 213 7.29 -10.78 -8.54
CA LEU A 213 5.97 -11.28 -8.13
C LEU A 213 4.98 -11.32 -9.32
N VAL A 214 4.98 -10.32 -10.20
CA VAL A 214 4.15 -10.26 -11.42
C VAL A 214 4.41 -11.44 -12.36
N THR A 215 5.57 -12.09 -12.28
CA THR A 215 5.83 -13.26 -13.12
C THR A 215 4.97 -14.46 -12.73
N HIS A 216 4.51 -14.54 -11.47
CA HIS A 216 3.86 -15.72 -10.89
C HIS A 216 4.68 -17.02 -10.95
N ASP A 217 5.99 -16.97 -11.22
CA ASP A 217 6.84 -18.17 -11.18
C ASP A 217 7.05 -18.64 -9.72
N PRO A 218 6.91 -19.96 -9.45
CA PRO A 218 6.96 -20.49 -8.09
C PRO A 218 8.35 -20.39 -7.46
N HIS A 219 9.41 -20.49 -8.27
CA HIS A 219 10.79 -20.48 -7.80
C HIS A 219 11.53 -19.25 -8.30
N PHE A 220 11.44 -18.18 -7.52
CA PHE A 220 12.03 -16.90 -7.86
C PHE A 220 12.74 -16.29 -6.65
N SER A 221 13.98 -15.86 -6.85
CA SER A 221 14.78 -15.18 -5.84
C SER A 221 15.41 -13.90 -6.39
N LEU A 222 15.68 -12.95 -5.50
CA LEU A 222 16.44 -11.74 -5.80
C LEU A 222 17.77 -11.75 -5.05
N LEU A 223 18.87 -11.60 -5.77
CA LEU A 223 20.19 -11.43 -5.20
C LEU A 223 20.45 -9.94 -4.92
N ARG A 224 20.78 -9.61 -3.67
CA ARG A 224 20.95 -8.22 -3.23
C ARG A 224 22.16 -8.08 -2.31
N GLU A 225 22.77 -6.92 -2.33
CA GLU A 225 23.81 -6.56 -1.36
C GLU A 225 23.21 -6.23 0.01
N GLU A 226 23.99 -6.39 1.08
CA GLU A 226 23.62 -5.95 2.43
C GLU A 226 23.32 -4.44 2.45
N VAL A 227 22.10 -4.08 2.82
CA VAL A 227 21.73 -2.69 3.09
C VAL A 227 21.77 -2.44 4.60
N THR A 228 22.82 -1.78 5.09
CA THR A 228 22.90 -1.40 6.51
C THR A 228 22.03 -0.18 6.79
N PHE A 229 21.01 -0.32 7.65
CA PHE A 229 20.18 0.80 8.10
C PHE A 229 20.81 1.52 9.29
N GLY A 230 21.34 2.73 9.10
CA GLY A 230 21.94 3.54 10.18
C GLY A 230 22.85 4.67 9.67
N PRO A 231 23.42 5.50 10.55
CA PRO A 231 24.45 6.47 10.15
C PRO A 231 25.62 5.73 9.50
N ARG A 232 26.07 6.21 8.33
CA ARG A 232 27.23 5.64 7.61
C ARG A 232 28.43 5.57 8.57
N SER A 233 28.72 4.39 9.09
CA SER A 233 30.02 4.12 9.70
C SER A 233 31.03 4.09 8.57
N LYS A 234 32.12 4.85 8.68
CA LYS A 234 33.26 4.79 7.76
C LYS A 234 33.91 3.40 7.85
N LYS A 235 33.34 2.39 7.20
CA LYS A 235 34.05 1.13 6.95
C LYS A 235 34.99 1.38 5.77
N LYS A 236 36.23 0.93 5.93
CA LYS A 236 37.21 0.83 4.84
C LYS A 236 36.60 -0.01 3.73
N SER A 237 36.81 0.40 2.47
CA SER A 237 36.53 -0.38 1.27
C SER A 237 37.14 -1.79 1.44
N GLY A 238 36.29 -2.77 1.75
CA GLY A 238 36.69 -4.17 1.76
C GLY A 238 36.86 -4.68 0.33
N ASP A 239 37.46 -5.85 0.17
CA ASP A 239 37.46 -6.54 -1.11
C ASP A 239 36.02 -6.83 -1.54
N VAL A 240 35.74 -6.98 -2.85
CA VAL A 240 34.40 -7.36 -3.36
C VAL A 240 33.94 -8.68 -2.69
N HIS A 241 34.90 -9.55 -2.36
CA HIS A 241 34.67 -10.80 -1.65
C HIS A 241 34.26 -10.64 -0.17
N ASP A 242 34.49 -9.49 0.45
CA ASP A 242 34.03 -9.20 1.82
C ASP A 242 32.58 -8.68 1.86
N GLN A 243 32.02 -8.35 0.68
CA GLN A 243 30.66 -7.85 0.59
C GLN A 243 29.65 -8.97 0.84
N LYS A 244 28.69 -8.71 1.73
CA LYS A 244 27.64 -9.66 2.06
C LYS A 244 26.49 -9.56 1.07
N PHE A 245 26.07 -10.71 0.59
CA PHE A 245 24.91 -10.86 -0.28
C PHE A 245 23.78 -11.60 0.43
N PHE A 246 22.56 -11.22 0.09
CA PHE A 246 21.32 -11.84 0.54
C PHE A 246 20.52 -12.35 -0.66
N LEU A 247 19.94 -13.53 -0.51
CA LEU A 247 18.89 -14.04 -1.38
C LEU A 247 17.54 -13.72 -0.74
N LEU A 248 16.76 -12.85 -1.37
CA LEU A 248 15.36 -12.65 -1.04
C LEU A 248 14.52 -13.66 -1.83
N HIS A 249 13.82 -14.54 -1.12
CA HIS A 249 13.00 -15.61 -1.69
C HIS A 249 11.58 -15.12 -1.91
N LEU A 250 11.18 -14.95 -3.18
CA LEU A 250 9.81 -14.56 -3.51
C LEU A 250 8.80 -15.70 -3.28
N SER A 251 9.26 -16.95 -3.29
CA SER A 251 8.41 -18.10 -2.89
C SER A 251 7.87 -17.93 -1.47
N LEU A 252 8.75 -17.65 -0.50
CA LEU A 252 8.36 -17.40 0.89
C LEU A 252 7.54 -16.12 1.03
N LEU A 253 7.88 -15.07 0.29
CA LEU A 253 7.09 -13.84 0.27
C LEU A 253 5.65 -14.10 -0.21
N ARG A 254 5.46 -14.92 -1.25
CA ARG A 254 4.14 -15.34 -1.74
C ARG A 254 3.39 -16.14 -0.69
N GLU A 255 4.04 -17.08 0.00
CA GLU A 255 3.41 -17.83 1.09
C GLU A 255 2.95 -16.90 2.22
N TYR A 256 3.80 -15.97 2.65
CA TYR A 256 3.45 -14.96 3.65
C TYR A 256 2.29 -14.07 3.21
N MET A 257 2.26 -13.66 1.95
CA MET A 257 1.14 -12.90 1.39
C MET A 257 -0.13 -13.76 1.28
N GLY A 258 0.01 -15.05 0.99
CA GLY A 258 -1.09 -16.01 1.01
C GLY A 258 -1.75 -16.06 2.38
N LEU A 259 -0.94 -16.19 3.44
CA LEU A 259 -1.41 -16.11 4.83
C LEU A 259 -2.00 -14.73 5.17
N GLU A 260 -1.41 -13.65 4.66
CA GLU A 260 -1.90 -12.30 4.87
C GLU A 260 -3.31 -12.11 4.31
N PHE A 261 -3.63 -12.66 3.13
CA PHE A 261 -4.91 -12.45 2.46
C PHE A 261 -5.89 -13.64 2.57
N GLN A 262 -5.53 -14.67 3.33
CA GLN A 262 -6.37 -15.87 3.51
C GLN A 262 -7.71 -15.54 4.17
N ASP A 263 -7.78 -14.50 5.00
CA ASP A 263 -9.01 -14.07 5.66
C ASP A 263 -10.09 -13.55 4.70
N LEU A 264 -9.75 -13.28 3.44
CA LEU A 264 -10.71 -12.93 2.40
C LEU A 264 -11.46 -14.16 1.85
N ASP A 265 -10.92 -15.37 2.00
CA ASP A 265 -11.58 -16.58 1.53
C ASP A 265 -12.91 -16.78 2.27
N GLY A 266 -13.98 -17.03 1.51
CA GLY A 266 -15.35 -17.09 2.02
C GLY A 266 -16.01 -15.75 2.40
N GLN A 267 -15.29 -14.61 2.33
CA GLN A 267 -15.85 -13.27 2.58
C GLN A 267 -16.09 -12.47 1.30
N LEU A 268 -15.54 -12.92 0.17
CA LEU A 268 -15.72 -12.27 -1.13
C LEU A 268 -17.05 -12.70 -1.77
N PRO A 269 -17.73 -11.82 -2.51
CA PRO A 269 -18.93 -12.17 -3.28
C PRO A 269 -18.61 -12.94 -4.58
N PHE A 270 -17.33 -13.19 -4.85
CA PHE A 270 -16.81 -13.96 -5.98
C PHE A 270 -15.76 -14.98 -5.51
N ALA A 271 -15.36 -15.91 -6.39
CA ALA A 271 -14.41 -16.96 -6.04
C ALA A 271 -13.02 -16.39 -5.69
N TYR A 272 -12.45 -16.84 -4.57
CA TYR A 272 -11.11 -16.46 -4.14
C TYR A 272 -10.02 -17.12 -5.01
N ASP A 273 -8.99 -16.36 -5.33
CA ASP A 273 -7.80 -16.77 -6.07
C ASP A 273 -6.64 -15.88 -5.63
N PHE A 274 -5.63 -16.49 -4.99
CA PHE A 274 -4.48 -15.76 -4.46
C PHE A 274 -3.66 -15.07 -5.55
N GLU A 275 -3.51 -15.67 -6.73
CA GLU A 275 -2.70 -15.07 -7.80
C GLU A 275 -3.33 -13.77 -8.30
N ARG A 276 -4.67 -13.72 -8.31
CA ARG A 276 -5.44 -12.55 -8.71
C ARG A 276 -5.49 -11.49 -7.62
N ILE A 277 -5.47 -11.89 -6.34
CA ILE A 277 -5.25 -10.97 -5.21
C ILE A 277 -3.84 -10.36 -5.26
N LEU A 278 -2.83 -11.16 -5.62
CA LEU A 278 -1.47 -10.69 -5.77
C LEU A 278 -1.36 -9.64 -6.90
N ASP A 279 -2.02 -9.86 -8.04
CA ASP A 279 -2.15 -8.88 -9.13
C ASP A 279 -2.74 -7.54 -8.66
N ASP A 280 -3.81 -7.60 -7.87
CA ASP A 280 -4.49 -6.41 -7.33
C ASP A 280 -3.61 -5.69 -6.31
N PHE A 281 -2.93 -6.44 -5.44
CA PHE A 281 -1.98 -5.87 -4.49
C PHE A 281 -0.84 -5.16 -5.21
N ILE A 282 -0.30 -5.74 -6.29
CA ILE A 282 0.75 -5.12 -7.10
C ILE A 282 0.27 -3.82 -7.74
N LEU A 283 -0.97 -3.76 -8.24
CA LEU A 283 -1.56 -2.51 -8.73
C LEU A 283 -1.59 -1.44 -7.63
N ILE A 284 -2.01 -1.80 -6.42
CA ILE A 284 -2.05 -0.89 -5.27
C ILE A 284 -0.65 -0.40 -4.91
N MET A 285 0.33 -1.29 -4.94
CA MET A 285 1.74 -0.95 -4.73
C MET A 285 2.23 0.11 -5.72
N TYR A 286 1.87 0.01 -7.00
CA TYR A 286 2.21 1.01 -8.00
C TYR A 286 1.51 2.36 -7.77
N VAL A 287 0.32 2.39 -7.18
CA VAL A 287 -0.36 3.64 -6.80
C VAL A 287 0.40 4.37 -5.67
N ILE A 288 1.00 3.63 -4.73
CA ILE A 288 1.83 4.22 -3.65
C ILE A 288 3.06 4.94 -4.23
N GLY A 289 3.71 4.30 -5.19
CA GLY A 289 4.89 4.84 -5.80
C GLY A 289 5.38 3.98 -6.94
N ASN A 290 5.88 4.66 -7.97
CA ASN A 290 6.58 4.05 -9.09
C ASN A 290 7.49 5.12 -9.71
N ASP A 291 8.36 4.72 -10.63
CA ASP A 291 9.30 5.63 -11.27
C ASP A 291 8.67 6.61 -12.29
N PHE A 292 7.42 6.38 -12.69
CA PHE A 292 6.76 7.09 -13.80
C PHE A 292 5.80 8.18 -13.35
N LEU A 293 5.20 8.05 -12.17
CA LEU A 293 4.24 8.99 -11.60
C LEU A 293 4.80 9.65 -10.34
N PRO A 294 4.50 10.94 -10.10
CA PRO A 294 4.72 11.54 -8.79
C PRO A 294 3.97 10.77 -7.71
N HIS A 295 4.57 10.64 -6.51
CA HIS A 295 3.89 10.05 -5.37
C HIS A 295 2.64 10.85 -5.01
N LEU A 296 1.58 10.15 -4.61
CA LEU A 296 0.40 10.79 -4.03
C LEU A 296 0.80 11.54 -2.74
N PRO A 297 0.28 12.76 -2.53
CA PRO A 297 0.50 13.47 -1.28
C PRO A 297 -0.05 12.66 -0.10
N ASP A 298 0.53 12.86 1.09
CA ASP A 298 0.12 12.28 2.37
C ASP A 298 0.21 10.73 2.50
N LEU A 299 0.51 10.03 1.42
CA LEU A 299 0.76 8.58 1.39
C LEU A 299 2.25 8.26 1.60
N HIS A 300 2.77 8.56 2.78
CA HIS A 300 4.14 8.23 3.15
C HIS A 300 4.23 6.89 3.89
N ILE A 301 4.92 5.91 3.31
CA ILE A 301 5.25 4.62 3.97
C ILE A 301 5.94 4.86 5.33
N ASN A 302 6.73 5.93 5.45
CA ASN A 302 7.41 6.36 6.69
C ASN A 302 6.46 6.65 7.86
N LYS A 303 5.21 7.01 7.59
CA LYS A 303 4.20 7.33 8.60
C LYS A 303 3.26 6.15 8.87
N GLY A 304 3.61 4.94 8.43
CA GLY A 304 2.77 3.75 8.61
C GLY A 304 1.59 3.68 7.64
N ALA A 305 1.71 4.24 6.43
CA ALA A 305 0.66 4.16 5.41
C ALA A 305 0.40 2.73 4.91
N PHE A 306 1.37 1.83 5.02
CA PHE A 306 1.28 0.49 4.42
C PHE A 306 0.22 -0.43 5.04
N PRO A 307 0.17 -0.62 6.38
CA PRO A 307 -0.91 -1.39 7.00
C PRO A 307 -2.30 -0.81 6.71
N LEU A 308 -2.40 0.51 6.60
CA LEU A 308 -3.65 1.20 6.26
C LEU A 308 -4.09 0.90 4.83
N LEU A 309 -3.16 0.88 3.88
CA LEU A 309 -3.43 0.53 2.48
C LEU A 309 -3.86 -0.92 2.33
N ILE A 310 -3.20 -1.86 3.01
CA ILE A 310 -3.65 -3.26 3.07
C ILE A 310 -5.06 -3.34 3.67
N GLY A 311 -5.31 -2.61 4.77
CA GLY A 311 -6.62 -2.57 5.41
C GLY A 311 -7.72 -2.05 4.48
N ALA A 312 -7.47 -0.91 3.83
CA ALA A 312 -8.37 -0.30 2.85
C ALA A 312 -8.62 -1.23 1.66
N PHE A 313 -7.58 -1.89 1.15
CA PHE A 313 -7.72 -2.90 0.10
C PHE A 313 -8.63 -4.05 0.54
N LYS A 314 -8.31 -4.70 1.67
CA LYS A 314 -9.08 -5.82 2.22
C LYS A 314 -10.54 -5.47 2.48
N GLN A 315 -10.83 -4.25 2.93
CA GLN A 315 -12.20 -3.79 3.12
C GLN A 315 -12.88 -3.56 1.78
N SER A 316 -12.24 -2.81 0.87
CA SER A 316 -12.83 -2.43 -0.41
C SER A 316 -13.20 -3.64 -1.27
N ILE A 317 -12.33 -4.67 -1.34
CA ILE A 317 -12.53 -5.83 -2.21
C ILE A 317 -13.75 -6.70 -1.82
N ARG A 318 -14.15 -6.66 -0.53
CA ARG A 318 -15.36 -7.35 -0.04
C ARG A 318 -16.65 -6.75 -0.59
N HIS A 319 -16.58 -5.51 -1.08
CA HIS A 319 -17.72 -4.76 -1.63
C HIS A 319 -17.67 -4.64 -3.15
N MET A 320 -16.74 -5.33 -3.82
CA MET A 320 -16.60 -5.35 -5.28
C MET A 320 -17.19 -6.64 -5.86
N ASP A 321 -17.52 -6.62 -7.15
CA ASP A 321 -18.02 -7.78 -7.91
C ASP A 321 -16.91 -8.62 -8.56
N GLY A 322 -15.64 -8.25 -8.38
CA GLY A 322 -14.47 -8.97 -8.90
C GLY A 322 -13.14 -8.27 -8.57
N TYR A 323 -12.07 -8.70 -9.24
CA TYR A 323 -10.71 -8.16 -9.08
C TYR A 323 -10.51 -6.78 -9.73
N LEU A 324 -9.54 -6.02 -9.24
CA LEU A 324 -9.15 -4.71 -9.77
C LEU A 324 -8.38 -4.82 -11.10
N ASN A 325 -7.52 -5.82 -11.24
CA ASN A 325 -6.63 -6.00 -12.37
C ASN A 325 -6.89 -7.34 -13.08
N GLU A 326 -7.30 -7.29 -14.35
CA GLU A 326 -7.58 -8.46 -15.20
C GLU A 326 -6.54 -8.59 -16.31
N GLY A 327 -5.46 -9.35 -16.05
CA GLY A 327 -4.40 -9.59 -17.03
C GLY A 327 -3.70 -8.31 -17.51
N GLY A 328 -3.54 -7.33 -16.62
CA GLY A 328 -2.97 -6.02 -16.91
C GLY A 328 -4.00 -4.95 -17.31
N LYS A 329 -5.31 -5.29 -17.38
CA LYS A 329 -6.39 -4.33 -17.60
C LYS A 329 -7.03 -3.94 -16.28
N ILE A 330 -7.00 -2.64 -15.96
CA ILE A 330 -7.59 -2.11 -14.74
C ILE A 330 -9.09 -1.91 -14.92
N ASN A 331 -9.88 -2.42 -13.98
CA ASN A 331 -11.30 -2.09 -13.87
C ASN A 331 -11.46 -0.79 -13.04
N PHE A 332 -11.69 0.32 -13.73
CA PHE A 332 -11.78 1.63 -13.09
C PHE A 332 -13.01 1.80 -12.17
N GLN A 333 -14.09 1.05 -12.36
CA GLN A 333 -15.26 1.10 -11.48
C GLN A 333 -14.96 0.45 -10.12
N ARG A 334 -14.21 -0.65 -10.13
CA ARG A 334 -13.75 -1.29 -8.89
C ARG A 334 -12.63 -0.47 -8.25
N LEU A 335 -11.73 0.09 -9.06
CA LEU A 335 -10.68 0.99 -8.57
C LEU A 335 -11.27 2.23 -7.88
N SER A 336 -12.38 2.80 -8.38
CA SER A 336 -13.01 3.95 -7.73
C SER A 336 -13.52 3.61 -6.33
N VAL A 337 -14.08 2.41 -6.12
CA VAL A 337 -14.48 1.95 -4.77
C VAL A 337 -13.29 1.95 -3.82
N TRP A 338 -12.14 1.42 -4.24
CA TRP A 338 -10.92 1.48 -3.41
C TRP A 338 -10.42 2.91 -3.19
N LEU A 339 -10.51 3.78 -4.20
CA LEU A 339 -10.15 5.21 -4.08
C LEU A 339 -11.09 5.96 -3.12
N ASP A 340 -12.34 5.54 -2.98
CA ASP A 340 -13.27 6.11 -1.99
C ASP A 340 -12.78 5.84 -0.56
N TYR A 341 -12.36 4.59 -0.27
CA TYR A 341 -11.73 4.25 1.02
C TYR A 341 -10.41 5.01 1.26
N LEU A 342 -9.61 5.22 0.21
CA LEU A 342 -8.43 6.07 0.30
C LEU A 342 -8.75 7.54 0.56
N SER A 343 -9.86 8.04 0.02
CA SER A 343 -10.32 9.41 0.21
C SER A 343 -10.75 9.64 1.65
N GLU A 344 -11.36 8.65 2.31
CA GLU A 344 -11.61 8.69 3.75
C GLU A 344 -10.31 8.84 4.55
N PHE A 345 -9.23 8.18 4.12
CA PHE A 345 -7.92 8.30 4.77
C PHE A 345 -7.26 9.67 4.53
N GLU A 346 -7.31 10.19 3.31
CA GLU A 346 -6.86 11.56 3.00
C GLU A 346 -7.57 12.56 3.93
N LEU A 347 -8.88 12.35 4.10
CA LEU A 347 -9.72 13.17 4.93
C LEU A 347 -9.37 13.06 6.43
N GLU A 348 -9.09 11.86 6.94
CA GLU A 348 -8.59 11.66 8.31
C GLU A 348 -7.24 12.35 8.57
N ASN A 349 -6.35 12.39 7.58
CA ASN A 349 -5.07 13.08 7.71
C ASN A 349 -5.25 14.59 7.68
N PHE A 350 -6.15 15.08 6.81
CA PHE A 350 -6.55 16.48 6.81
C PHE A 350 -7.05 16.93 8.19
N GLU A 351 -7.85 16.11 8.88
CA GLU A 351 -8.29 16.38 10.25
C GLU A 351 -7.15 16.42 11.28
N LYS A 352 -6.02 15.78 11.03
CA LYS A 352 -4.86 15.83 11.95
C LYS A 352 -3.98 17.05 11.67
N ASP A 353 -3.78 17.38 10.40
CA ASP A 353 -2.78 18.37 9.97
C ASP A 353 -3.32 19.81 9.91
N SER A 354 -4.62 19.99 9.63
CA SER A 354 -5.24 21.31 9.41
C SER A 354 -6.01 21.86 10.62
N VAL A 355 -6.07 21.10 11.70
CA VAL A 355 -6.90 21.43 12.86
C VAL A 355 -6.11 22.23 13.87
N ASP A 356 -6.29 23.54 13.78
CA ASP A 356 -6.03 24.45 14.89
C ASP A 356 -6.93 24.01 16.07
N VAL A 357 -6.30 23.71 17.21
CA VAL A 357 -6.93 23.21 18.44
C VAL A 357 -8.02 24.15 18.95
N ASP A 358 -7.96 25.44 18.58
CA ASP A 358 -8.94 26.46 18.96
C ASP A 358 -10.23 26.45 18.11
N TRP A 359 -10.27 25.79 16.95
CA TRP A 359 -11.41 25.86 16.02
C TRP A 359 -12.24 24.57 15.90
N PHE A 360 -11.68 23.40 16.25
CA PHE A 360 -12.46 22.16 16.39
C PHE A 360 -13.28 22.21 17.68
N ASN A 361 -14.32 23.04 17.68
CA ASN A 361 -15.35 22.97 18.71
C ASN A 361 -15.87 21.52 18.74
N LYS A 362 -16.12 21.00 19.94
CA LYS A 362 -16.62 19.64 20.25
C LYS A 362 -17.69 19.10 19.27
N ARG A 363 -18.46 20.02 18.66
CA ARG A 363 -19.49 19.79 17.64
C ARG A 363 -18.98 19.25 16.29
N LEU A 364 -17.79 19.66 15.84
CA LEU A 364 -17.16 19.15 14.60
C LEU A 364 -16.41 17.84 14.84
N GLU A 365 -15.81 17.66 16.03
CA GLU A 365 -15.27 16.35 16.46
C GLU A 365 -16.37 15.29 16.51
N ASP A 366 -17.59 15.67 16.90
CA ASP A 366 -18.73 14.75 16.86
C ASP A 366 -19.19 14.39 15.44
N ILE A 367 -18.73 15.07 14.39
CA ILE A 367 -19.19 14.86 13.00
C ILE A 367 -18.06 14.36 12.08
N SER A 368 -16.80 14.47 12.53
CA SER A 368 -15.63 13.95 11.84
C SER A 368 -15.60 12.42 11.74
N ILE A 369 -14.86 11.88 10.76
CA ILE A 369 -14.65 10.42 10.62
C ILE A 369 -13.89 9.88 11.84
N THR A 370 -12.89 10.62 12.31
CA THR A 370 -12.17 10.28 13.55
C THR A 370 -13.08 10.23 14.76
N GLY A 371 -14.06 11.14 14.84
CA GLY A 371 -15.11 11.16 15.84
C GLY A 371 -16.03 9.95 15.75
N GLU A 372 -16.44 9.58 14.54
CA GLU A 372 -17.29 8.43 14.26
C GLU A 372 -16.61 7.12 14.66
N LYS A 373 -15.36 6.92 14.25
CA LYS A 373 -14.57 5.75 14.65
C LYS A 373 -14.32 5.70 16.16
N LYS A 374 -14.12 6.86 16.81
CA LYS A 374 -14.00 6.96 18.28
C LYS A 374 -15.31 6.61 18.99
N ARG A 375 -16.44 6.99 18.39
CA ARG A 375 -17.80 6.65 18.84
C ARG A 375 -18.08 5.16 18.73
N GLU A 376 -17.79 4.55 17.58
CA GLU A 376 -17.91 3.09 17.39
C GLU A 376 -17.07 2.31 18.41
N ARG A 377 -15.81 2.69 18.62
CA ARG A 377 -14.92 2.03 19.60
C ARG A 377 -15.37 2.19 21.04
N THR A 378 -16.04 3.30 21.37
CA THR A 378 -16.56 3.56 22.72
C THR A 378 -18.00 3.09 22.89
N GLY A 379 -18.60 2.50 21.86
CA GLY A 379 -20.00 2.08 21.83
C GLY A 379 -21.01 3.22 21.87
N LYS A 380 -20.57 4.47 21.71
CA LYS A 380 -21.45 5.66 21.79
C LYS A 380 -21.98 5.99 20.40
N SER A 381 -23.29 6.18 20.26
CA SER A 381 -23.88 6.73 19.04
C SER A 381 -23.94 8.26 19.06
N LEU A 382 -24.08 8.87 17.89
CA LEU A 382 -24.49 10.26 17.73
C LEU A 382 -25.98 10.24 17.36
N ILE A 383 -26.80 10.87 18.19
CA ILE A 383 -28.26 10.94 17.98
C ILE A 383 -28.72 12.39 18.05
N LEU A 384 -29.89 12.68 17.50
CA LEU A 384 -30.52 13.97 17.66
C LEU A 384 -30.96 14.17 19.12
N LYS A 385 -31.05 15.43 19.55
CA LYS A 385 -31.54 15.76 20.89
C LYS A 385 -32.97 15.25 21.10
N GLU A 386 -33.80 15.32 20.06
CA GLU A 386 -35.17 14.80 20.05
C GLU A 386 -35.22 13.27 20.16
N GLU A 387 -34.31 12.55 19.49
CA GLU A 387 -34.18 11.08 19.60
C GLU A 387 -33.77 10.65 21.01
N LYS A 388 -32.85 11.40 21.65
CA LYS A 388 -32.48 11.15 23.04
C LYS A 388 -33.64 11.40 24.00
N GLU A 389 -34.43 12.44 23.75
CA GLU A 389 -35.64 12.73 24.52
C GLU A 389 -36.67 11.59 24.38
N LEU A 390 -36.86 11.05 23.18
CA LEU A 390 -37.70 9.87 22.93
C LEU A 390 -37.25 8.66 23.77
N VAL A 391 -35.95 8.35 23.77
CA VAL A 391 -35.40 7.24 24.58
C VAL A 391 -35.62 7.48 26.06
N LEU A 392 -35.43 8.70 26.56
CA LEU A 392 -35.65 9.03 27.98
C LEU A 392 -37.13 8.90 28.38
N VAL A 393 -38.05 9.26 27.49
CA VAL A 393 -39.49 9.13 27.68
C VAL A 393 -39.90 7.64 27.70
N LEU A 394 -39.36 6.83 26.78
CA LEU A 394 -39.64 5.39 26.71
C LEU A 394 -38.91 4.57 27.79
N LYS A 395 -37.80 5.07 28.36
CA LYS A 395 -36.93 4.34 29.30
C LYS A 395 -37.71 3.68 30.44
N LYS A 396 -38.59 4.42 31.11
CA LYS A 396 -39.33 3.88 32.27
C LYS A 396 -40.25 2.73 31.85
N TRP A 397 -40.89 2.86 30.69
CA TRP A 397 -41.76 1.82 30.13
C TRP A 397 -40.96 0.60 29.66
N LEU A 398 -39.89 0.79 28.87
CA LEU A 398 -38.99 -0.27 28.41
C LEU A 398 -38.41 -1.10 29.56
N LEU A 399 -37.91 -0.43 30.62
CA LEU A 399 -37.34 -1.13 31.77
C LEU A 399 -38.40 -1.90 32.57
N THR A 400 -39.63 -1.40 32.62
CA THR A 400 -40.74 -2.11 33.28
C THR A 400 -41.14 -3.36 32.51
N ILE A 401 -41.14 -3.29 31.17
CA ILE A 401 -41.44 -4.43 30.30
C ILE A 401 -40.31 -5.45 30.31
N ALA A 402 -39.06 -4.99 30.27
CA ALA A 402 -37.89 -5.87 30.29
C ALA A 402 -37.94 -6.83 31.49
N THR A 403 -38.39 -6.35 32.66
CA THR A 403 -38.48 -7.15 33.89
C THR A 403 -39.67 -8.12 33.96
N LYS A 404 -40.55 -8.16 32.96
CA LYS A 404 -41.69 -9.09 32.92
C LYS A 404 -41.32 -10.36 32.14
N PRO A 405 -41.53 -11.57 32.70
CA PRO A 405 -41.39 -12.83 31.96
C PRO A 405 -42.39 -12.93 30.82
N ILE A 406 -42.06 -13.70 29.76
CA ILE A 406 -42.96 -13.88 28.61
C ILE A 406 -44.34 -14.46 28.99
N ALA A 407 -44.40 -15.31 30.01
CA ALA A 407 -45.65 -15.91 30.48
C ALA A 407 -46.64 -14.84 30.99
N GLU A 408 -46.14 -13.80 31.68
CA GLU A 408 -46.95 -12.69 32.15
C GLU A 408 -47.37 -11.78 30.99
N LEU A 409 -46.46 -11.51 30.05
CA LEU A 409 -46.75 -10.69 28.87
C LEU A 409 -47.80 -11.35 27.95
N THR A 410 -47.71 -12.68 27.78
CA THR A 410 -48.68 -13.46 26.99
C THR A 410 -50.05 -13.49 27.65
N GLN A 411 -50.10 -13.60 28.98
CA GLN A 411 -51.36 -13.49 29.71
C GLN A 411 -52.00 -12.11 29.53
N LEU A 412 -51.21 -11.03 29.68
CA LEU A 412 -51.67 -9.67 29.46
C LEU A 412 -52.12 -9.42 28.01
N ALA A 413 -51.47 -10.07 27.04
CA ALA A 413 -51.88 -10.03 25.64
C ALA A 413 -53.25 -10.70 25.40
N ASN A 414 -53.47 -11.87 26.01
CA ASN A 414 -54.75 -12.58 25.90
C ASN A 414 -55.91 -11.84 26.60
N GLU A 415 -55.61 -11.01 27.59
CA GLU A 415 -56.57 -10.19 28.33
C GLU A 415 -56.76 -8.77 27.73
N ASP A 416 -56.17 -8.49 26.56
CA ASP A 416 -56.14 -7.15 25.92
C ASP A 416 -55.62 -6.03 26.85
N ASN A 417 -54.74 -6.37 27.77
CA ASN A 417 -54.24 -5.48 28.83
C ASN A 417 -52.71 -5.32 28.79
N LEU A 418 -52.14 -5.42 27.59
CA LEU A 418 -50.71 -5.17 27.37
C LEU A 418 -50.34 -3.73 27.75
N PRO A 419 -49.16 -3.50 28.37
CA PRO A 419 -48.71 -2.16 28.67
C PRO A 419 -48.45 -1.36 27.38
N VAL A 420 -49.35 -0.46 27.03
CA VAL A 420 -49.19 0.44 25.89
C VAL A 420 -48.53 1.74 26.34
N PHE A 421 -47.59 2.24 25.53
CA PHE A 421 -47.05 3.58 25.69
C PHE A 421 -47.45 4.47 24.52
N SER A 422 -48.20 5.55 24.80
CA SER A 422 -48.57 6.53 23.77
C SER A 422 -47.37 7.43 23.46
N VAL A 423 -46.90 7.36 22.22
CA VAL A 423 -45.79 8.18 21.73
C VAL A 423 -46.37 9.47 21.16
N PRO A 424 -45.87 10.66 21.56
CA PRO A 424 -46.34 11.92 21.00
C PRO A 424 -46.25 11.96 19.46
N ALA A 425 -47.37 12.20 18.79
CA ALA A 425 -47.50 12.03 17.34
C ALA A 425 -46.54 12.93 16.52
N GLU A 426 -46.26 14.14 16.99
CA GLU A 426 -45.29 15.03 16.33
C GLU A 426 -43.86 14.49 16.43
N LEU A 427 -43.49 13.91 17.57
CA LEU A 427 -42.17 13.36 17.83
C LEU A 427 -41.97 12.04 17.08
N ALA A 428 -43.04 11.22 17.00
CA ALA A 428 -43.06 9.96 16.26
C ALA A 428 -42.89 10.20 14.75
N LYS A 429 -43.68 11.10 14.15
CA LYS A 429 -43.63 11.38 12.70
C LYS A 429 -42.27 11.87 12.22
N LYS A 430 -41.56 12.65 13.04
CA LYS A 430 -40.22 13.17 12.71
C LYS A 430 -39.10 12.14 12.84
N ASN A 431 -39.25 11.15 13.72
CA ASN A 431 -38.19 10.20 14.08
C ASN A 431 -38.59 8.73 13.82
N LEU A 432 -39.40 8.49 12.78
CA LEU A 432 -39.98 7.18 12.46
C LEU A 432 -38.91 6.09 12.21
N ASP A 433 -37.85 6.42 11.45
CA ASP A 433 -36.80 5.45 11.13
C ASP A 433 -35.96 5.10 12.37
N PHE A 434 -35.69 6.08 13.22
CA PHE A 434 -35.05 5.87 14.53
C PHE A 434 -35.92 5.00 15.44
N LEU A 435 -37.21 5.28 15.54
CA LEU A 435 -38.14 4.49 16.36
C LEU A 435 -38.28 3.06 15.86
N LYS A 436 -38.27 2.82 14.54
CA LYS A 436 -38.25 1.46 13.97
C LYS A 436 -36.96 0.72 14.30
N LYS A 437 -35.82 1.40 14.24
CA LYS A 437 -34.54 0.82 14.64
C LYS A 437 -34.52 0.48 16.13
N LEU A 438 -34.96 1.40 16.98
CA LEU A 438 -35.07 1.20 18.43
C LEU A 438 -36.05 0.06 18.76
N ALA A 439 -37.18 -0.01 18.06
CA ALA A 439 -38.17 -1.09 18.15
C ALA A 439 -37.54 -2.46 17.88
N MET A 440 -36.77 -2.59 16.79
CA MET A 440 -36.05 -3.84 16.48
C MET A 440 -34.97 -4.18 17.52
N GLU A 441 -34.24 -3.18 18.03
CA GLU A 441 -33.18 -3.40 19.03
C GLU A 441 -33.72 -3.73 20.43
N THR A 442 -34.96 -3.33 20.77
CA THR A 442 -35.53 -3.50 22.12
C THR A 442 -36.77 -4.39 22.18
N GLY A 443 -37.23 -4.92 21.05
CA GLY A 443 -38.32 -5.91 20.98
C GLY A 443 -39.72 -5.33 21.20
N PHE A 444 -39.99 -4.12 20.71
CA PHE A 444 -41.35 -3.55 20.72
C PHE A 444 -41.84 -3.24 19.30
N LEU A 445 -43.15 -3.20 19.11
CA LEU A 445 -43.80 -2.76 17.88
C LEU A 445 -44.28 -1.32 18.01
N LEU A 446 -44.04 -0.53 16.97
CA LEU A 446 -44.63 0.80 16.82
C LEU A 446 -45.91 0.68 15.99
N VAL A 447 -47.06 0.80 16.65
CA VAL A 447 -48.40 0.77 16.04
C VAL A 447 -48.93 2.18 15.88
N HIS A 448 -49.77 2.40 14.88
CA HIS A 448 -50.42 3.68 14.66
C HIS A 448 -51.91 3.50 14.32
N SER A 449 -52.71 4.53 14.58
CA SER A 449 -54.10 4.54 14.14
C SER A 449 -54.21 4.53 12.62
N ARG A 450 -55.35 4.07 12.08
CA ARG A 450 -55.63 4.11 10.63
C ARG A 450 -55.60 5.52 10.03
N SER A 451 -55.80 6.56 10.85
CA SER A 451 -55.70 7.96 10.43
C SER A 451 -54.28 8.54 10.59
N ASN A 452 -53.32 7.77 11.11
CA ASN A 452 -51.93 8.18 11.40
C ASN A 452 -51.81 9.37 12.38
N ASP A 453 -52.80 9.50 13.27
CA ASP A 453 -52.86 10.60 14.24
C ASP A 453 -52.32 10.21 15.62
N THR A 454 -52.30 8.91 15.94
CA THR A 454 -51.76 8.38 17.19
C THR A 454 -50.73 7.30 16.92
N TYR A 455 -49.67 7.28 17.72
CA TYR A 455 -48.61 6.28 17.68
C TYR A 455 -48.47 5.65 19.07
N GLU A 456 -48.35 4.34 19.12
CA GLU A 456 -48.33 3.55 20.34
C GLU A 456 -47.20 2.52 20.26
N ALA A 457 -46.38 2.45 21.29
CA ALA A 457 -45.41 1.39 21.45
C ALA A 457 -46.05 0.25 22.26
N ILE A 458 -46.00 -0.96 21.72
CA ILE A 458 -46.50 -2.19 22.34
C ILE A 458 -45.41 -3.26 22.31
N VAL A 459 -45.41 -4.18 23.26
CA VAL A 459 -44.41 -5.26 23.30
C VAL A 459 -44.63 -6.21 22.13
N ASP A 460 -43.55 -6.63 21.45
CA ASP A 460 -43.61 -7.67 20.43
C ASP A 460 -43.60 -9.04 21.09
N VAL A 461 -44.77 -9.51 21.53
CA VAL A 461 -44.91 -10.82 22.19
C VAL A 461 -44.64 -11.97 21.22
N ASP A 462 -45.01 -11.80 19.94
CA ASP A 462 -44.81 -12.81 18.90
C ASP A 462 -43.33 -12.96 18.50
N GLY A 463 -42.52 -11.92 18.74
CA GLY A 463 -41.06 -11.94 18.56
C GLY A 463 -40.29 -12.70 19.65
N ILE A 464 -40.94 -13.12 20.75
CA ILE A 464 -40.29 -13.81 21.88
C ILE A 464 -40.74 -15.28 21.90
N SER A 465 -39.80 -16.20 22.18
CA SER A 465 -40.11 -17.63 22.31
C SER A 465 -41.15 -17.87 23.41
N PRO A 466 -42.25 -18.60 23.13
CA PRO A 466 -43.24 -18.98 24.16
C PRO A 466 -42.67 -19.86 25.28
N TYR A 467 -41.48 -20.44 25.05
CA TYR A 467 -40.76 -21.29 25.98
C TYR A 467 -39.45 -20.63 26.45
N GLU A 468 -39.45 -19.30 26.62
CA GLU A 468 -38.32 -18.51 27.12
C GLU A 468 -37.70 -19.18 28.36
N THR A 469 -36.43 -19.57 28.23
CA THR A 469 -35.63 -20.09 29.34
C THR A 469 -35.16 -18.96 30.25
N ASP A 470 -34.74 -19.29 31.47
CA ASP A 470 -34.19 -18.29 32.40
C ASP A 470 -32.95 -17.57 31.80
N GLU A 471 -32.14 -18.26 31.00
CA GLU A 471 -30.98 -17.68 30.31
C GLU A 471 -31.40 -16.69 29.21
N GLU A 472 -32.37 -17.04 28.38
CA GLU A 472 -32.92 -16.16 27.33
C GLU A 472 -33.60 -14.92 27.93
N TYR A 473 -34.35 -15.10 29.03
CA TYR A 473 -34.95 -14.00 29.78
C TYR A 473 -33.89 -13.02 30.28
N GLN A 474 -32.81 -13.52 30.91
CA GLN A 474 -31.72 -12.67 31.39
C GLN A 474 -30.98 -11.98 30.24
N SER A 475 -30.77 -12.66 29.11
CA SER A 475 -30.16 -12.06 27.91
C SER A 475 -31.01 -10.91 27.38
N ARG A 476 -32.32 -11.11 27.21
CA ARG A 476 -33.25 -10.06 26.75
C ARG A 476 -33.26 -8.85 27.68
N VAL A 477 -33.31 -9.08 29.00
CA VAL A 477 -33.27 -8.00 29.99
C VAL A 477 -31.97 -7.20 29.87
N LEU A 478 -30.83 -7.89 29.74
CA LEU A 478 -29.52 -7.28 29.59
C LEU A 478 -29.43 -6.46 28.29
N GLU A 479 -29.83 -7.03 27.16
CA GLU A 479 -29.80 -6.38 25.84
C GLU A 479 -30.64 -5.08 25.81
N ILE A 480 -31.85 -5.11 26.37
CA ILE A 480 -32.71 -3.92 26.47
C ILE A 480 -32.04 -2.88 27.38
N CYS A 481 -31.50 -3.30 28.53
CA CYS A 481 -30.83 -2.39 29.46
C CYS A 481 -29.56 -1.76 28.86
N GLU A 482 -28.76 -2.53 28.13
CA GLU A 482 -27.56 -2.06 27.45
C GLU A 482 -27.91 -1.09 26.32
N THR A 483 -28.94 -1.40 25.54
CA THR A 483 -29.45 -0.53 24.47
C THR A 483 -29.93 0.81 25.02
N VAL A 484 -30.71 0.80 26.11
CA VAL A 484 -31.14 2.05 26.78
C VAL A 484 -29.93 2.85 27.29
N LYS A 485 -28.94 2.19 27.94
CA LYS A 485 -27.72 2.85 28.43
C LYS A 485 -26.86 3.41 27.29
N LYS A 486 -26.79 2.72 26.15
CA LYS A 486 -26.08 3.16 24.94
C LYS A 486 -26.65 4.47 24.40
N TYR A 487 -27.97 4.56 24.24
CA TYR A 487 -28.61 5.79 23.78
C TYR A 487 -28.59 6.90 24.85
N GLU A 488 -28.67 6.57 26.13
CA GLU A 488 -28.56 7.56 27.21
C GLU A 488 -27.16 8.20 27.29
N SER A 489 -26.11 7.42 27.03
CA SER A 489 -24.72 7.87 27.01
C SER A 489 -24.25 8.45 25.66
N SER A 490 -25.14 8.46 24.66
CA SER A 490 -24.86 8.97 23.32
C SER A 490 -24.73 10.49 23.28
N ASN A 491 -23.87 10.99 22.38
CA ASN A 491 -23.70 12.42 22.15
C ASN A 491 -24.90 12.95 21.35
N THR A 492 -25.33 14.18 21.63
CA THR A 492 -26.51 14.78 21.00
C THR A 492 -26.15 15.91 20.06
N VAL A 493 -26.76 15.94 18.87
CA VAL A 493 -26.81 17.13 18.02
C VAL A 493 -28.18 17.81 18.15
N ALA A 494 -28.19 19.15 18.16
CA ALA A 494 -29.41 19.92 18.41
C ALA A 494 -30.48 19.75 17.32
N THR A 495 -30.11 19.70 16.04
CA THR A 495 -31.01 19.48 14.89
C THR A 495 -30.27 18.81 13.73
N ASP A 496 -31.02 18.15 12.84
CA ASP A 496 -30.48 17.54 11.62
C ASP A 496 -29.89 18.59 10.67
N GLU A 497 -30.53 19.77 10.57
CA GLU A 497 -30.01 20.91 9.81
C GLU A 497 -28.61 21.32 10.28
N LEU A 498 -28.37 21.38 11.60
CA LEU A 498 -27.07 21.76 12.12
C LEU A 498 -26.01 20.65 11.93
N MET A 499 -26.42 19.38 11.85
CA MET A 499 -25.52 18.29 11.45
C MET A 499 -25.11 18.44 9.99
N LYS A 500 -26.07 18.74 9.12
CA LYS A 500 -25.84 18.94 7.69
C LYS A 500 -24.98 20.18 7.42
N GLU A 501 -25.27 21.30 8.08
CA GLU A 501 -24.45 22.52 7.99
C GLU A 501 -23.01 22.30 8.42
N ALA A 502 -22.78 21.52 9.49
CA ALA A 502 -21.44 21.19 9.94
C ALA A 502 -20.71 20.27 8.95
N LYS A 503 -21.39 19.28 8.36
CA LYS A 503 -20.84 18.44 7.27
C LYS A 503 -20.52 19.27 6.03
N ASP A 504 -21.40 20.19 5.64
CA ASP A 504 -21.20 21.05 4.48
C ASP A 504 -20.02 22.02 4.67
N LEU A 505 -19.91 22.63 5.86
CA LEU A 505 -18.78 23.50 6.21
C LEU A 505 -17.46 22.71 6.20
N TYR A 506 -17.49 21.50 6.73
CA TYR A 506 -16.34 20.60 6.75
C TYR A 506 -15.89 20.22 5.33
N ASN A 507 -16.81 19.76 4.48
CA ASN A 507 -16.55 19.43 3.08
C ASN A 507 -16.00 20.64 2.31
N LYS A 508 -16.57 21.83 2.55
CA LYS A 508 -16.08 23.07 1.94
C LYS A 508 -14.63 23.35 2.30
N LYS A 509 -14.25 23.21 3.57
CA LYS A 509 -12.86 23.41 4.01
C LYS A 509 -11.90 22.37 3.42
N PHE A 510 -12.33 21.12 3.33
CA PHE A 510 -11.52 20.09 2.67
C PHE A 510 -11.24 20.46 1.21
N ILE A 511 -12.27 20.92 0.48
CA ILE A 511 -12.13 21.42 -0.90
C ILE A 511 -11.19 22.63 -0.96
N GLU A 512 -11.34 23.60 -0.06
CA GLU A 512 -10.45 24.79 0.01
C GLU A 512 -8.98 24.40 0.24
N SER A 513 -8.72 23.37 1.04
CA SER A 513 -7.37 22.83 1.26
C SER A 513 -6.80 22.21 -0.01
N LYS A 514 -7.60 21.41 -0.73
CA LYS A 514 -7.19 20.84 -2.03
C LYS A 514 -6.90 21.93 -3.06
N ASP A 515 -7.73 22.95 -3.13
CA ASP A 515 -7.51 24.13 -3.99
C ASP A 515 -6.19 24.84 -3.65
N LYS A 516 -5.87 24.99 -2.36
CA LYS A 516 -4.60 25.56 -1.92
C LYS A 516 -3.41 24.71 -2.36
N TYR A 517 -3.49 23.39 -2.20
CA TYR A 517 -2.45 22.46 -2.67
C TYR A 517 -2.18 22.61 -4.17
N TYR A 518 -3.22 22.66 -5.00
CA TYR A 518 -3.06 22.87 -6.44
C TYR A 518 -2.50 24.26 -6.78
N LYS A 519 -2.89 25.30 -6.04
CA LYS A 519 -2.35 26.66 -6.20
C LYS A 519 -0.85 26.76 -5.86
N GLU A 520 -0.37 25.96 -4.92
CA GLU A 520 1.04 25.99 -4.51
C GLU A 520 1.91 25.11 -5.41
N ASN A 521 1.42 23.92 -5.78
CA ASN A 521 2.24 22.90 -6.44
C ASN A 521 2.05 22.82 -7.96
N CYS A 522 0.87 23.18 -8.49
CA CYS A 522 0.56 23.02 -9.91
C CYS A 522 0.56 24.34 -10.70
N THR A 523 0.45 25.50 -10.04
CA THR A 523 0.47 26.80 -10.74
C THR A 523 1.89 27.26 -11.05
N SER A 524 2.42 26.72 -12.14
CA SER A 524 3.11 27.56 -13.11
C SER A 524 2.14 27.82 -14.28
N ARG A 525 1.64 29.06 -14.39
CA ARG A 525 0.81 29.62 -15.49
C ARG A 525 -0.67 29.19 -15.57
N PHE A 526 -1.50 29.79 -14.72
CA PHE A 526 -2.80 30.32 -15.15
C PHE A 526 -2.78 31.86 -15.05
N THR A 527 -1.74 32.49 -15.59
CA THR A 527 -1.88 33.89 -16.00
C THR A 527 -2.68 33.88 -17.30
N THR A 528 -4.00 34.05 -17.16
CA THR A 528 -4.86 34.63 -18.21
C THR A 528 -4.16 35.87 -18.73
N THR A 529 -3.37 35.69 -19.79
CA THR A 529 -2.92 36.79 -20.63
C THR A 529 -3.88 36.77 -21.80
N THR A 530 -5.06 37.35 -21.57
CA THR A 530 -5.78 38.06 -22.61
C THR A 530 -4.79 38.98 -23.31
N ARG A 531 -4.43 38.65 -24.54
CA ARG A 531 -3.99 39.59 -25.56
C ARG A 531 -4.57 39.18 -26.89
#